data_AF-A0A7J0ABJ1-F1
#
_entry.id   AF-A0A7J0ABJ1-F1
#
_cell.length_a   1.000
_cell.length_b   1.000
_cell.length_c   1.000
_cell.angle_alpha   90.00
_cell.angle_beta   90.00
_cell.angle_gamma   90.00
#
_symmetry.space_group_name_H-M   'P 1'
#
loop_
_entity.id
_entity.type
_entity.pdbx_description
1 polymer ?
#
loop_
_entity_poly.entity_id
_entity_poly.type
_entity_poly.pdbx_seq_one_letter_code
_entity_poly.pdbx_strand_id
1 'polypeptide(L)' 'MAKFSISDTLFVTLVHRGTVVFNREICGVCSVAELMRVIRKNVSGCAGMVTMTLRNRTQGWSRTDSLLLSAC' A
#
# COMPACT_ATOMS: atom_id res chain seq x y z
N MET A 1 -4.65 -13.28 2.71
CA MET A 1 -4.11 -11.98 3.19
C MET A 1 -2.62 -11.96 2.88
N ALA A 2 -2.08 -10.84 2.39
CA ALA A 2 -0.65 -10.75 2.08
C ALA A 2 0.17 -10.93 3.36
N LYS A 3 1.14 -11.85 3.35
CA LYS A 3 2.05 -12.09 4.48
C LYS A 3 3.41 -11.52 4.11
N PHE A 4 3.87 -10.57 4.91
CA PHE A 4 5.20 -9.98 4.81
C PHE A 4 5.75 -9.69 6.20
N SER A 5 7.06 -9.66 6.30
CA SER A 5 7.80 -9.45 7.54
C SER A 5 8.49 -8.09 7.53
N ILE A 6 8.94 -7.63 8.70
CA ILE A 6 9.62 -6.33 8.87
C ILE A 6 10.86 -6.18 7.98
N SER A 7 11.53 -7.28 7.66
CA SER A 7 12.71 -7.34 6.78
C SER A 7 12.39 -7.32 5.29
N ASP A 8 11.12 -7.42 4.91
CA ASP A 8 10.74 -7.43 3.50
C ASP A 8 10.74 -6.03 2.91
N THR A 9 11.21 -5.94 1.66
CA THR A 9 11.10 -4.73 0.85
C THR A 9 9.85 -4.82 0.00
N LEU A 10 8.92 -3.88 0.21
CA LEU A 10 7.63 -3.80 -0.48
C LEU A 10 7.61 -2.60 -1.41
N PHE A 11 7.27 -2.81 -2.68
CA PHE A 11 6.87 -1.73 -3.58
C PHE A 11 5.36 -1.56 -3.52
N VAL A 12 4.93 -0.35 -3.21
CA VAL A 12 3.54 -0.03 -2.93
C VAL A 12 3.09 1.06 -3.87
N THR A 13 2.09 0.75 -4.69
CA THR A 13 1.46 1.68 -5.62
C THR A 13 -0.02 1.79 -5.27
N LEU A 14 -0.53 3.01 -5.08
CA LEU A 14 -1.96 3.28 -5.00
C LEU A 14 -2.41 4.09 -6.20
N VAL A 15 -3.50 3.63 -6.80
CA VAL A 15 -4.19 4.31 -7.89
C VAL A 15 -5.59 4.69 -7.42
N HIS A 16 -5.93 5.96 -7.55
CA HIS A 16 -7.25 6.51 -7.30
C HIS A 16 -7.76 7.14 -8.59
N ARG A 17 -8.91 6.68 -9.10
CA ARG A 17 -9.52 7.19 -10.35
C ARG A 17 -8.56 7.24 -11.55
N GLY A 18 -7.68 6.23 -11.68
CA GLY A 18 -6.68 6.16 -12.73
C GLY A 18 -5.40 6.99 -12.48
N THR A 19 -5.36 7.78 -11.41
CA THR A 19 -4.17 8.57 -11.02
C THR A 19 -3.38 7.85 -9.93
N VAL A 20 -2.06 7.73 -10.12
CA VAL A 20 -1.16 7.22 -9.08
C VAL A 20 -1.05 8.28 -7.97
N VAL A 21 -1.62 7.98 -6.80
CA VAL A 21 -1.61 8.88 -5.62
C VAL A 21 -0.52 8.52 -4.63
N PHE A 22 0.04 7.32 -4.72
CA PHE A 22 1.16 6.86 -3.90
C PHE A 22 1.99 5.87 -4.69
N ASN A 23 3.32 6.04 -4.70
CA ASN A 23 4.23 5.07 -5.28
C ASN A 23 5.58 5.12 -4.55
N ARG A 24 5.81 4.15 -3.66
CA ARG A 24 6.99 4.14 -2.78
C ARG A 24 7.46 2.71 -2.52
N GLU A 25 8.76 2.60 -2.32
CA GLU A 25 9.38 1.45 -1.66
C GLU A 25 9.25 1.65 -0.14
N ILE A 26 8.82 0.59 0.55
CA ILE A 26 8.62 0.57 2.00
C ILE A 26 9.29 -0.69 2.55
N CYS A 27 10.11 -0.49 3.57
CA CYS A 27 10.64 -1.54 4.43
C CYS A 27 10.24 -1.25 5.90
N GLY A 28 10.39 -2.23 6.79
CA GLY A 28 10.13 -2.01 8.22
C GLY A 28 8.66 -2.09 8.64
N VAL A 29 7.79 -2.68 7.82
CA VAL A 29 6.37 -2.94 8.15
C VAL A 29 6.11 -4.43 8.18
N CYS A 30 5.29 -4.91 9.12
CA CYS A 30 4.97 -6.33 9.27
C CYS A 30 3.47 -6.63 9.10
N SER A 31 2.64 -5.60 8.88
CA SER A 31 1.21 -5.77 8.65
C SER A 31 0.64 -4.79 7.64
N VAL A 32 -0.48 -5.19 7.02
CA VAL A 32 -1.25 -4.32 6.12
C VAL A 32 -1.77 -3.09 6.88
N ALA A 33 -2.12 -3.22 8.16
CA ALA A 33 -2.61 -2.10 8.97
C ALA A 33 -1.53 -1.01 9.17
N GLU A 34 -0.30 -1.41 9.47
CA GLU A 34 0.86 -0.50 9.56
C GLU A 34 1.14 0.16 8.21
N LEU A 35 1.15 -0.63 7.13
CA LEU A 35 1.32 -0.14 5.78
C LEU A 35 0.27 0.92 5.44
N MET A 36 -1.01 0.66 5.74
CA MET A 36 -2.10 1.60 5.53
C MET A 36 -1.97 2.86 6.38
N ARG A 37 -1.39 2.78 7.59
CA ARG A 37 -1.08 3.96 8.41
C ARG A 37 0.00 4.83 7.76
N VAL A 38 1.03 4.21 7.18
CA VAL A 38 2.07 4.94 6.42
C VAL A 38 1.45 5.61 5.19
N ILE A 39 0.64 4.88 4.43
CA ILE A 39 -0.05 5.43 3.24
C ILE A 39 -0.92 6.63 3.63
N ARG A 40 -1.79 6.49 4.64
CA ARG A 40 -2.68 7.57 5.08
C ARG A 40 -1.95 8.84 5.53
N LYS A 41 -0.76 8.70 6.15
CA LYS A 41 0.07 9.86 6.52
C LYS A 41 0.65 10.62 5.31
N ASN A 42 0.80 9.94 4.17
CA ASN A 42 1.46 10.50 2.98
C ASN A 42 0.47 10.88 1.88
N VAL A 43 -0.79 10.43 1.97
CA VAL A 43 -1.85 10.73 1.00
C VAL A 43 -2.93 11.55 1.70
N SER A 44 -2.85 12.87 1.58
CA SER A 44 -3.89 13.78 2.07
C SER A 44 -4.99 13.95 1.01
N GLY A 45 -6.25 14.06 1.46
CA GLY A 45 -7.39 14.37 0.59
C GLY A 45 -7.82 13.25 -0.36
N CYS A 46 -7.28 12.04 -0.25
CA CYS A 46 -7.75 10.87 -1.00
C CYS A 46 -8.80 10.11 -0.18
N ALA A 47 -10.04 10.11 -0.65
CA ALA A 47 -11.14 9.34 -0.10
C ALA A 47 -11.90 8.64 -1.23
N GLY A 48 -12.36 7.43 -0.95
CA GLY A 48 -13.04 6.57 -1.92
C GLY A 48 -12.26 5.30 -2.24
N MET A 49 -12.69 4.62 -3.30
CA MET A 49 -12.11 3.34 -3.70
C MET A 49 -10.76 3.55 -4.39
N VAL A 50 -9.74 2.86 -3.88
CA VAL A 50 -8.39 2.86 -4.44
C VAL A 50 -7.95 1.45 -4.77
N THR A 51 -7.16 1.34 -5.83
CA THR A 51 -6.47 0.09 -6.18
C THR A 51 -5.07 0.16 -5.60
N MET A 52 -4.76 -0.75 -4.68
CA MET A 52 -3.43 -0.89 -4.10
C MET A 52 -2.74 -2.11 -4.71
N THR A 53 -1.57 -1.89 -5.32
CA THR A 53 -0.67 -2.94 -5.76
C THR A 53 0.51 -3.02 -4.80
N LEU A 54 0.70 -4.18 -4.21
CA LEU A 54 1.77 -4.51 -3.28
C LEU A 54 2.66 -5.58 -3.91
N ARG A 55 3.92 -5.24 -4.16
CA ARG A 55 4.93 -6.18 -4.67
C ARG A 55 6.00 -6.40 -3.63
N ASN A 56 6.09 -7.62 -3.10
CA ASN A 56 7.14 -8.02 -2.19
C ASN A 56 8.36 -8.46 -2.99
N ARG A 57 9.41 -7.65 -2.97
CA ARG A 57 10.68 -7.94 -3.66
C ARG A 57 11.41 -9.11 -3.00
N THR A 58 11.37 -9.17 -1.68
CA THR A 58 12.09 -10.18 -0.89
C THR A 58 11.51 -11.58 -1.07
N GLN A 59 10.18 -11.69 -1.09
CA GLN A 59 9.48 -12.97 -1.24
C GLN A 59 9.02 -13.28 -2.68
N GLY A 60 9.24 -12.35 -3.62
CA GLY A 60 8.98 -12.57 -5.04
C GLY A 60 7.50 -12.58 -5.47
N TRP A 61 6.56 -12.15 -4.62
CA TRP A 61 5.14 -12.11 -4.95
C TRP A 61 4.63 -10.69 -5.21
N SER A 62 3.51 -10.60 -5.93
CA SER A 62 2.75 -9.36 -6.15
C SER A 62 1.28 -9.62 -5.90
N ARG A 63 0.59 -8.63 -5.33
CA ARG A 63 -0.84 -8.68 -5.06
C ARG A 63 -1.47 -7.32 -5.31
N THR A 64 -2.63 -7.32 -5.94
CA THR A 64 -3.44 -6.13 -6.13
C THR A 64 -4.77 -6.32 -5.41
N ASP A 65 -5.12 -5.36 -4.56
CA ASP A 65 -6.35 -5.34 -3.79
C ASP A 65 -7.06 -4.00 -4.00
N SER A 66 -8.40 -4.03 -4.10
CA SER A 66 -9.21 -2.80 -4.05
C SER A 66 -9.59 -2.52 -2.60
N LEU A 67 -9.36 -1.29 -2.14
CA LEU A 67 -9.58 -0.88 -0.76
C LEU A 67 -10.41 0.40 -0.74
N LEU A 68 -11.30 0.52 0.24
CA LEU A 68 -11.98 1.78 0.52
C LEU A 68 -11.12 2.61 1.48
N LEU A 69 -10.61 3.74 1.03
CA LEU A 69 -10.00 4.75 1.89
C LEU A 69 -11.08 5.71 2.37
N SER A 70 -11.31 5.75 3.69
CA SER A 70 -12.08 6.85 4.28
C SER A 70 -11.20 8.08 4.39
N ALA A 71 -11.78 9.26 4.18
CA ALA A 71 -11.16 10.51 4.60
C ALA A 71 -10.85 10.43 6.10
N CYS A 72 -9.67 10.91 6.49
CA CYS A 72 -9.33 11.22 7.88
C CYS A 72 -9.83 12.61 8.23
#